data_AF-A0A2M7NGV7-F1
#
_entry.id   AF-A0A2M7NGV7-F1
#
_cell.length_a   1.000
_cell.length_b   1.000
_cell.length_c   1.000
_cell.angle_alpha   90.00
_cell.angle_beta   90.00
_cell.angle_gamma   90.00
#
_symmetry.space_group_name_H-M   'P 1'
#
loop_
_entity.id
_entity.type
_entity.pdbx_description
1 polymer ?
#
loop_
_entity_poly.entity_id
_entity_poly.type
_entity_poly.pdbx_seq_one_letter_code
_entity_poly.pdbx_strand_id
1 'polypeptide(L)'
;MILFVAAILFGIGILIVLTRKNAMLVLMGIELMLTSSMLNFIAFSKNMEAHLFVLLIIVVAAAEITIALALILKIYKYFGHIELDKVLEKE
;
A
#
# COMPACT_ATOMS: atom_id res chain seq x y z
N MET A 1 -16.89 -6.28 -14.84
CA MET A 1 -15.95 -5.21 -15.27
C MET A 1 -15.03 -4.76 -14.14
N ILE A 2 -15.57 -4.37 -12.97
CA ILE A 2 -14.77 -3.90 -11.82
C ILE A 2 -13.73 -4.94 -11.35
N LEU A 3 -14.04 -6.24 -11.39
CA LEU A 3 -13.08 -7.29 -11.01
C LEU A 3 -11.80 -7.27 -11.85
N PHE A 4 -11.91 -7.04 -13.18
CA PHE A 4 -10.75 -6.96 -14.06
C PHE A 4 -9.92 -5.72 -13.77
N VAL A 5 -10.58 -4.59 -13.49
CA VAL A 5 -9.90 -3.34 -13.10
C VAL A 5 -9.15 -3.53 -11.78
N ALA A 6 -9.79 -4.13 -10.77
CA ALA A 6 -9.16 -4.45 -9.49
C ALA A 6 -7.97 -5.40 -9.64
N ALA A 7 -8.09 -6.44 -10.47
CA ALA A 7 -7.00 -7.38 -10.74
C ALA A 7 -5.79 -6.70 -11.42
N ILE A 8 -6.04 -5.82 -12.39
CA ILE A 8 -4.99 -5.05 -13.07
C ILE A 8 -4.29 -4.10 -12.09
N LEU A 9 -5.05 -3.34 -11.31
CA LEU A 9 -4.49 -2.42 -10.31
C LEU A 9 -3.67 -3.17 -9.23
N PHE A 10 -4.15 -4.34 -8.80
CA PHE A 10 -3.42 -5.18 -7.86
C PHE A 10 -2.11 -5.69 -8.47
N GLY A 11 -2.13 -6.12 -9.73
CA GLY A 11 -0.93 -6.51 -10.47
C GLY A 11 0.08 -5.37 -10.61
N ILE A 12 -0.38 -4.15 -10.90
CA ILE A 12 0.48 -2.95 -10.95
C ILE A 12 1.09 -2.68 -9.56
N GLY A 13 0.30 -2.82 -8.49
CA GLY A 13 0.79 -2.68 -7.12
C GLY A 13 1.91 -3.67 -6.81
N ILE A 14 1.75 -4.95 -7.16
CA ILE A 14 2.81 -5.97 -7.04
C ILE A 14 4.05 -5.56 -7.82
N LEU A 15 3.90 -5.13 -9.08
CA LEU A 15 5.02 -4.71 -9.91
C LEU A 15 5.77 -3.53 -9.28
N ILE A 16 5.07 -2.57 -8.69
CA ILE A 16 5.70 -1.44 -7.99
C ILE A 16 6.50 -1.95 -6.78
N VAL A 17 5.92 -2.81 -5.95
CA VAL A 17 6.61 -3.36 -4.76
C VAL A 17 7.87 -4.13 -5.14
N LEU A 18 7.82 -4.94 -6.20
CA LEU A 18 8.95 -5.77 -6.62
C LEU A 18 10.05 -5.01 -7.38
N THR A 19 9.72 -3.92 -8.08
CA THR A 19 10.67 -3.22 -8.96
C THR A 19 11.31 -2.00 -8.31
N ARG A 20 10.70 -1.43 -7.26
CA ARG A 20 11.13 -0.15 -6.69
C ARG A 20 11.97 -0.37 -5.45
N LYS A 21 13.15 0.24 -5.44
CA LYS A 21 14.08 0.25 -4.28
C LYS A 21 13.79 1.38 -3.30
N ASN A 22 13.02 2.38 -3.72
CA ASN A 22 12.66 3.52 -2.89
C ASN A 22 11.49 3.14 -1.98
N ALA A 23 11.68 3.25 -0.66
CA ALA A 23 10.68 2.93 0.35
C ALA A 23 9.33 3.65 0.12
N MET A 24 9.34 4.90 -0.34
CA MET A 24 8.12 5.65 -0.63
C MET A 24 7.34 5.04 -1.81
N LEU A 25 8.05 4.60 -2.85
CA LEU A 25 7.42 3.96 -4.00
C LEU A 25 6.86 2.58 -3.61
N VAL A 26 7.58 1.82 -2.78
CA VAL A 26 7.10 0.54 -2.27
C VAL A 26 5.83 0.73 -1.43
N LEU A 27 5.79 1.72 -0.54
CA LEU A 27 4.60 2.06 0.25
C LEU A 27 3.40 2.38 -0.65
N MET A 28 3.59 3.20 -1.70
CA MET A 28 2.51 3.47 -2.65
C MET A 28 2.05 2.22 -3.40
N GLY A 29 2.93 1.27 -3.68
CA GLY A 29 2.56 -0.03 -4.25
C GLY A 29 1.66 -0.83 -3.32
N ILE A 30 1.99 -0.87 -2.02
CA ILE A 30 1.19 -1.55 -0.99
C ILE A 30 -0.19 -0.91 -0.86
N GLU A 31 -0.28 0.41 -0.77
CA GLU A 31 -1.55 1.16 -0.72
C GLU A 31 -2.42 0.90 -1.96
N LEU A 32 -1.80 0.82 -3.14
CA LEU A 32 -2.50 0.49 -4.38
C LEU A 32 -3.04 -0.94 -4.36
N MET A 33 -2.30 -1.90 -3.81
CA MET A 33 -2.75 -3.28 -3.61
C MET A 33 -3.94 -3.33 -2.63
N LEU A 34 -3.86 -2.63 -1.50
CA LEU A 34 -4.94 -2.54 -0.51
C LEU A 34 -6.22 -1.94 -1.11
N THR A 35 -6.08 -0.84 -1.85
CA THR A 35 -7.20 -0.19 -2.55
C THR A 35 -7.84 -1.13 -3.59
N SER A 36 -7.02 -1.87 -4.33
CA SER A 36 -7.52 -2.85 -5.31
C SER A 36 -8.28 -4.01 -4.67
N SER A 37 -7.81 -4.48 -3.51
CA SER A 37 -8.50 -5.49 -2.70
C SER A 37 -9.86 -5.00 -2.22
N MET A 38 -9.94 -3.75 -1.74
CA MET A 38 -11.22 -3.13 -1.35
C MET A 38 -12.19 -3.05 -2.53
N LEU A 39 -11.73 -2.65 -3.72
CA LEU A 39 -12.57 -2.63 -4.93
C LEU A 39 -13.10 -4.02 -5.28
N ASN A 40 -12.28 -5.05 -5.16
CA ASN A 40 -12.71 -6.42 -5.37
C ASN A 40 -13.77 -6.85 -4.34
N PHE A 41 -13.57 -6.49 -3.07
CA PHE A 41 -14.50 -6.80 -1.98
C PHE A 41 -15.87 -6.14 -2.18
N ILE A 42 -15.92 -4.86 -2.59
CA ILE A 42 -17.17 -4.17 -2.94
C ILE A 42 -17.83 -4.82 -4.16
N ALA A 43 -17.05 -5.22 -5.17
CA ALA A 43 -17.61 -5.79 -6.39
C ALA A 43 -18.29 -7.16 -6.16
N PHE A 44 -17.83 -7.93 -5.17
CA PHE A 44 -18.46 -9.19 -4.77
C PHE A 44 -19.63 -9.01 -3.81
N SER A 45 -19.62 -7.96 -2.98
CA SER A 45 -20.66 -7.77 -2.00
C SER A 45 -21.80 -6.89 -2.49
N LYS A 46 -23.04 -7.36 -2.29
CA LYS A 46 -24.26 -6.58 -2.48
C LYS A 46 -24.81 -6.01 -1.17
N ASN A 47 -24.17 -6.31 -0.04
CA ASN A 47 -24.69 -6.03 1.29
C ASN A 47 -24.08 -4.77 1.89
N MET A 48 -24.85 -4.06 2.71
CA MET A 48 -24.41 -2.85 3.42
C MET A 48 -23.24 -3.13 4.38
N GLU A 49 -23.18 -4.34 4.95
CA GLU A 49 -22.11 -4.76 5.86
C GLU A 49 -20.71 -4.71 5.22
N ALA A 50 -20.60 -5.01 3.92
CA ALA A 50 -19.32 -4.93 3.24
C ALA A 50 -18.85 -3.49 3.04
N HIS A 51 -19.80 -2.55 2.88
CA HIS A 51 -19.47 -1.13 2.79
C HIS A 51 -18.91 -0.62 4.13
N LEU A 52 -19.50 -1.06 5.25
CA LEU A 52 -18.99 -0.77 6.59
C LEU A 52 -17.58 -1.35 6.80
N PHE A 53 -17.35 -2.59 6.34
CA PHE A 53 -16.03 -3.20 6.44
C PHE A 53 -14.98 -2.45 5.61
N VAL A 54 -15.31 -1.98 4.41
CA VAL A 54 -14.37 -1.18 3.60
C VAL A 54 -14.03 0.15 4.28
N LEU A 55 -15.01 0.81 4.91
CA LEU A 55 -14.75 2.01 5.70
C LEU A 55 -13.76 1.74 6.84
N LEU A 56 -13.88 0.60 7.52
CA LEU A 56 -12.90 0.19 8.52
C LEU A 56 -11.50 0.02 7.91
N ILE A 57 -11.37 -0.64 6.76
CA ILE A 57 -10.05 -0.81 6.12
C ILE A 57 -9.48 0.54 5.68
N ILE A 58 -10.29 1.49 5.19
CA ILE A 58 -9.81 2.84 4.83
C ILE A 58 -9.24 3.56 6.07
N VAL A 59 -9.88 3.44 7.23
CA VAL A 59 -9.37 4.02 8.48
C VAL A 59 -8.05 3.37 8.90
N VAL A 60 -7.95 2.05 8.78
CA VAL A 60 -6.71 1.32 9.06
C VAL A 60 -5.59 1.73 8.08
N ALA A 61 -5.87 1.85 6.79
CA ALA A 61 -4.91 2.32 5.78
C ALA A 61 -4.42 3.74 6.09
N ALA A 62 -5.31 4.65 6.52
CA ALA A 62 -4.93 5.99 6.95
C ALA A 62 -4.01 5.97 8.20
N ALA A 63 -4.22 5.05 9.13
CA ALA A 63 -3.33 4.86 10.27
C ALA A 63 -1.97 4.27 9.82
N GLU A 64 -1.98 3.29 8.93
CA GLU A 64 -0.78 2.65 8.38
C GLU A 64 0.13 3.65 7.65
N ILE A 65 -0.41 4.42 6.69
CA ILE A 65 0.36 5.41 5.92
C ILE A 65 1.00 6.44 6.84
N THR A 66 0.31 6.86 7.91
CA THR A 66 0.85 7.82 8.88
C THR A 66 2.08 7.26 9.58
N ILE A 67 2.02 6.01 10.04
CA ILE A 67 3.12 5.33 10.72
C ILE A 67 4.28 5.07 9.73
N ALA A 68 3.97 4.58 8.52
CA ALA A 68 4.96 4.28 7.51
C ALA A 68 5.72 5.53 7.05
N LEU A 69 5.03 6.66 6.83
CA LEU A 69 5.66 7.92 6.48
C LEU A 69 6.53 8.46 7.62
N ALA A 70 6.08 8.35 8.87
CA ALA A 70 6.89 8.75 10.02
C ALA A 70 8.21 7.96 10.09
N LEU A 71 8.15 6.64 9.82
CA LEU A 71 9.33 5.79 9.74
C LEU A 71 10.25 6.18 8.59
N ILE A 72 9.71 6.38 7.38
CA ILE A 72 10.47 6.79 6.19
C ILE A 72 11.18 8.13 6.43
N LEU A 73 10.51 9.09 7.06
CA LEU A 73 11.12 10.39 7.42
C LEU A 73 12.25 10.23 8.43
N LYS A 74 12.10 9.33 9.41
CA LYS A 74 13.16 9.03 10.39
C LYS A 74 14.37 8.39 9.71
N ILE A 75 14.15 7.45 8.80
CA ILE A 75 15.20 6.81 7.99
C ILE A 75 15.91 7.87 7.14
N TYR A 76 15.17 8.74 6.46
CA TYR A 76 15.75 9.81 5.65
C TYR A 76 16.62 10.76 6.48
N LYS A 77 16.18 11.12 7.70
CA LYS A 77 16.98 11.95 8.62
C LYS A 77 18.29 11.28 9.08
N TYR A 78 18.31 9.95 9.20
CA TYR A 78 19.47 9.21 9.69
C TYR A 78 20.45 8.80 8.58
N PHE A 79 19.94 8.40 7.41
CA PHE A 79 20.75 7.88 6.30
C PHE A 79 20.92 8.88 5.14
N GLY A 80 20.11 9.94 5.08
CA GLY A 80 20.11 10.91 3.96
C GLY A 80 19.46 10.39 2.67
N HIS A 81 18.97 9.15 2.65
CA HIS A 81 18.25 8.54 1.53
C HIS A 81 17.14 7.61 2.02
N ILE A 82 16.21 7.28 1.12
CA ILE A 82 15.04 6.39 1.38
C ILE A 82 15.11 5.08 0.57
N GLU A 83 16.29 4.73 0.05
CA GLU A 83 16.52 3.44 -0.61
C GLU A 83 16.60 2.31 0.41
N LEU A 84 15.78 1.26 0.23
CA LEU A 84 15.64 0.14 1.14
C LEU A 84 16.92 -0.72 1.22
N ASP A 85 17.55 -1.00 0.07
CA ASP A 85 18.73 -1.87 -0.02
C ASP A 85 19.88 -1.37 0.87
N LYS A 86 20.09 -0.04 0.90
CA LYS A 86 21.18 0.59 1.66
C LYS A 86 20.91 0.69 3.16
N VAL A 87 19.65 0.55 3.58
CA VAL A 87 19.28 0.57 5.01
C VAL A 87 19.55 -0.80 5.65
N LEU A 88 19.48 -1.88 4.87
CA LEU A 88 19.69 -3.26 5.32
C LEU A 88 21.18 -3.67 5.40
N GLU A 89 22.07 -2.89 4.79
CA GLU A 89 23.50 -3.24 4.63
C GLU A 89 24.39 -2.81 5.81
N LYS A 90 23.80 -2.34 6.93
CA LYS A 90 24.53 -2.16 8.20
C LYS A 90 24.45 -3.43 9.03
N GLU A 91 25.22 -4.44 8.64
CA GLU A 91 25.86 -5.40 9.56
C GLU A 91 27.34 -5.07 9.68
#